data_AF-A0A818AR98-F1
#
_entry.id   AF-A0A818AR98-F1
#
_cell.length_a   1.000
_cell.length_b   1.000
_cell.length_c   1.000
_cell.angle_alpha   90.00
_cell.angle_beta   90.00
_cell.angle_gamma   90.00
#
_symmetry.space_group_name_H-M   'P 1'
#
loop_
_entity.id
_entity.type
_entity.pdbx_description
1 polymer ?
#
loop_
_entity_poly.entity_id
_entity_poly.type
_entity_poly.pdbx_seq_one_letter_code
_entity_poly.pdbx_strand_id
1 'polypeptide(L)'
;MPAQRYRSSTNSSASKSTVTVVLGAQFGDEGKGKLVDLLASEADIVCRFQGGNNAGHTVVTNGVQYYFRGLPSGFHLTNCVNVIGNGCVINLPELFEEIKKQESYGITDWSQRLLISNRAHLVFEFHKEVDILIEKCRDEN
;
A
#
# COMPACT_ATOMS: atom_id res chain seq x y z
N MET A 1 44.34 -1.50 -11.68
CA MET A 1 43.81 -1.72 -10.32
C MET A 1 42.99 -0.50 -9.93
N PRO A 2 41.72 -0.66 -9.50
CA PRO A 2 40.89 0.48 -9.13
C PRO A 2 41.28 1.02 -7.75
N ALA A 3 41.33 2.35 -7.62
CA ALA A 3 41.68 3.07 -6.41
C ALA A 3 40.69 2.78 -5.26
N GLN A 4 41.21 2.23 -4.16
CA GLN A 4 40.51 2.13 -2.89
C GLN A 4 40.20 3.54 -2.35
N ARG A 5 38.93 3.91 -2.31
CA ARG A 5 38.47 5.13 -1.63
C ARG A 5 38.57 4.94 -0.12
N TYR A 6 39.48 5.70 0.49
CA TYR A 6 39.64 5.84 1.93
C TYR A 6 38.36 6.43 2.55
N ARG A 7 37.57 5.63 3.28
CA ARG A 7 36.47 6.12 4.12
C ARG A 7 37.07 6.62 5.44
N SER A 8 37.15 7.92 5.59
CA SER A 8 37.51 8.59 6.84
C SER A 8 36.48 8.26 7.93
N SER A 9 36.94 7.66 9.02
CA SER A 9 36.19 7.41 10.24
C SER A 9 35.95 8.71 11.01
N THR A 10 34.72 9.20 11.06
CA THR A 10 34.24 10.13 12.11
C THR A 10 32.78 9.81 12.47
N ASN A 11 32.50 9.91 13.78
CA ASN A 11 31.32 9.44 14.50
C ASN A 11 30.01 10.20 14.20
N SER A 12 28.89 9.46 14.34
CA SER A 12 27.56 9.94 14.77
C SER A 12 26.88 11.03 13.91
N SER A 13 26.36 10.65 12.74
CA SER A 13 25.24 11.35 12.12
C SER A 13 24.06 10.39 12.03
N ALA A 14 22.99 10.61 12.80
CA ALA A 14 21.73 9.91 12.56
C ALA A 14 21.34 10.15 11.10
N SER A 15 21.27 9.10 10.28
CA SER A 15 20.84 9.22 8.89
C SER A 15 19.42 9.80 8.90
N LYS A 16 19.25 11.02 8.43
CA LYS A 16 17.95 11.68 8.39
C LYS A 16 17.12 11.00 7.29
N SER A 17 16.34 10.00 7.66
CA SER A 17 15.42 9.32 6.73
C SER A 17 14.33 10.30 6.30
N THR A 18 14.16 10.46 5.00
CA THR A 18 13.13 11.33 4.41
C THR A 18 11.83 10.57 4.22
N VAL A 19 10.71 11.17 4.61
CA VAL A 19 9.37 10.60 4.36
C VAL A 19 8.68 11.47 3.32
N THR A 20 8.34 10.87 2.18
CA THR A 20 7.54 11.49 1.13
C THR A 20 6.09 11.08 1.30
N VAL A 21 5.17 12.05 1.22
CA VAL A 21 3.74 11.81 1.41
C VAL A 21 2.99 12.30 0.18
N VAL A 22 2.14 11.43 -0.39
CA VAL A 22 1.24 11.76 -1.49
C VAL A 22 -0.18 11.84 -0.94
N LEU A 23 -0.82 13.01 -1.06
CA LEU A 23 -2.16 13.30 -0.55
C LEU A 23 -3.05 13.82 -1.68
N GLY A 24 -4.35 13.58 -1.54
CA GLY A 24 -5.37 14.18 -2.41
C GLY A 24 -5.64 15.60 -1.96
N ALA A 25 -5.76 16.52 -2.91
CA ALA A 25 -6.07 17.92 -2.62
C ALA A 25 -7.57 18.23 -2.76
N GLN A 26 -8.36 17.29 -3.29
CA GLN A 26 -9.76 17.48 -3.65
C GLN A 26 -10.63 16.36 -3.04
N PHE A 27 -11.71 15.97 -3.72
CA PHE A 27 -12.69 14.99 -3.26
C PHE A 27 -12.44 13.57 -3.82
N GLY A 28 -11.18 13.18 -3.98
CA GLY A 28 -10.84 11.83 -4.45
C GLY A 28 -10.58 11.75 -5.96
N ASP A 29 -10.19 10.55 -6.40
CA ASP A 29 -9.92 10.18 -7.80
C ASP A 29 -8.93 11.08 -8.58
N GLU A 30 -8.02 11.77 -7.87
CA GLU A 30 -7.01 12.64 -8.49
C GLU A 30 -5.86 11.87 -9.17
N GLY A 31 -5.92 10.54 -9.21
CA GLY A 31 -4.87 9.71 -9.81
C GLY A 31 -3.63 9.50 -8.94
N LYS A 32 -3.74 9.68 -7.62
CA LYS A 32 -2.64 9.52 -6.64
C LYS A 32 -1.85 8.22 -6.82
N GLY A 33 -2.54 7.11 -7.11
CA GLY A 33 -1.91 5.80 -7.30
C GLY A 33 -0.84 5.80 -8.38
N LYS A 34 -1.02 6.58 -9.46
CA LYS A 34 -0.02 6.71 -10.53
C LYS A 34 1.23 7.46 -10.07
N LEU A 35 1.07 8.49 -9.25
CA LEU A 35 2.20 9.23 -8.68
C LEU A 35 2.93 8.40 -7.62
N VAL A 36 2.19 7.67 -6.77
CA VAL A 36 2.78 6.76 -5.80
C VAL A 36 3.59 5.67 -6.50
N ASP A 37 3.07 5.10 -7.58
CA ASP A 37 3.78 4.10 -8.39
C ASP A 37 5.12 4.64 -8.94
N LEU A 38 5.11 5.84 -9.50
CA LEU A 38 6.32 6.51 -9.98
C LEU A 38 7.37 6.66 -8.86
N LEU A 39 6.94 7.14 -7.69
CA LEU A 39 7.82 7.38 -6.54
C LEU A 39 8.26 6.10 -5.84
N ALA A 40 7.45 5.03 -5.92
CA ALA A 40 7.74 3.75 -5.27
C ALA A 40 9.00 3.08 -5.82
N SER A 41 9.38 3.36 -7.07
CA SER A 41 10.59 2.83 -7.70
C SER A 41 11.89 3.24 -6.99
N GLU A 42 11.88 4.37 -6.29
CA GLU A 42 13.03 4.92 -5.55
C GLU A 42 12.90 4.73 -4.02
N ALA A 43 11.80 4.13 -3.56
CA ALA A 43 11.49 4.03 -2.14
C ALA A 43 11.83 2.65 -1.55
N ASP A 44 12.54 2.63 -0.42
CA ASP A 44 12.80 1.40 0.34
C ASP A 44 11.51 0.84 0.97
N ILE A 45 10.57 1.72 1.34
CA ILE A 45 9.33 1.39 2.04
C ILE A 45 8.17 2.16 1.40
N VAL A 46 7.10 1.45 1.06
CA VAL A 46 5.83 2.03 0.63
C VAL A 46 4.76 1.66 1.65
N CYS A 47 4.12 2.68 2.22
CA CYS A 47 3.19 2.52 3.31
C CYS A 47 1.82 3.10 2.95
N ARG A 48 0.77 2.37 3.33
CA ARG A 48 -0.58 2.91 3.44
C ARG A 48 -0.89 3.22 4.90
N PHE A 49 -1.24 4.46 5.20
CA PHE A 49 -1.42 4.91 6.58
C PHE A 49 -2.89 4.99 7.04
N GLN A 50 -3.85 5.10 6.11
CA GLN A 50 -5.28 5.28 6.39
C GLN A 50 -6.19 4.62 5.33
N GLY A 51 -7.45 4.47 5.70
CA GLY A 51 -8.53 3.99 4.83
C GLY A 51 -8.62 2.46 4.74
N GLY A 52 -9.41 1.98 3.79
CA GLY A 52 -9.62 0.55 3.55
C GLY A 52 -9.64 0.22 2.06
N ASN A 53 -10.34 -0.84 1.71
CA ASN A 53 -10.55 -1.38 0.36
C ASN A 53 -11.47 -0.52 -0.56
N ASN A 54 -11.84 0.69 -0.14
CA ASN A 54 -12.81 1.54 -0.85
C ASN A 54 -12.27 2.29 -2.07
N ALA A 55 -10.94 2.40 -2.20
CA ALA A 55 -10.30 3.05 -3.33
C ALA A 55 -9.34 2.08 -4.00
N GLY A 56 -9.51 1.89 -5.30
CA GLY A 56 -8.64 1.06 -6.13
C GLY A 56 -7.66 1.90 -6.95
N HIS A 57 -6.50 1.34 -7.26
CA HIS A 57 -5.64 1.89 -8.30
C HIS A 57 -5.08 0.76 -9.17
N THR A 58 -4.96 1.06 -10.46
CA THR A 58 -4.40 0.14 -11.45
C THR A 58 -3.00 0.59 -11.82
N VAL A 59 -2.06 -0.34 -11.77
CA VAL A 59 -0.69 -0.16 -12.26
C VAL A 59 -0.48 -1.04 -13.47
N VAL A 60 0.16 -0.52 -14.51
CA VAL A 60 0.48 -1.28 -15.71
C VAL A 60 1.99 -1.29 -15.91
N THR A 61 2.60 -2.44 -15.69
CA THR A 61 4.06 -2.61 -15.76
C THR A 61 4.37 -3.83 -16.62
N ASN A 62 5.28 -3.69 -17.59
CA ASN A 62 5.72 -4.77 -18.48
C ASN A 62 4.57 -5.53 -19.18
N GLY A 63 3.48 -4.81 -19.51
CA GLY A 63 2.29 -5.40 -20.16
C GLY A 63 1.33 -6.14 -19.21
N VAL A 64 1.63 -6.22 -17.92
CA VAL A 64 0.75 -6.80 -16.89
C VAL A 64 -0.01 -5.67 -16.19
N GLN A 65 -1.32 -5.85 -16.04
CA GLN A 65 -2.17 -4.93 -15.28
C GLN A 65 -2.38 -5.46 -13.86
N TYR A 66 -1.85 -4.75 -12.89
CA TYR A 66 -2.04 -5.01 -11.47
C TYR A 66 -3.14 -4.10 -10.93
N TYR A 67 -4.10 -4.68 -10.21
CA TYR A 67 -5.17 -3.93 -9.59
C TYR A 67 -5.09 -4.07 -8.06
N PHE A 68 -4.98 -2.94 -7.38
CA PHE A 68 -4.78 -2.88 -5.94
C PHE A 68 -5.92 -2.13 -5.26
N ARG A 69 -6.48 -2.68 -4.18
CA ARG A 69 -7.50 -2.04 -3.34
C ARG A 69 -6.99 -1.80 -1.93
N GLY A 70 -6.54 -2.85 -1.26
CA GLY A 70 -6.05 -2.84 0.11
C GLY A 70 -4.53 -2.70 0.19
N LEU A 71 -3.82 -3.36 -0.74
CA LEU A 71 -2.37 -3.41 -0.76
C LEU A 71 -1.74 -2.07 -1.16
N PRO A 72 -0.56 -1.72 -0.63
CA PRO A 72 0.18 -0.55 -1.08
C PRO A 72 0.62 -0.68 -2.55
N SER A 73 0.71 0.43 -3.28
CA SER A 73 1.03 0.43 -4.73
C SER A 73 2.37 -0.22 -5.08
N GLY A 74 3.34 -0.15 -4.16
CA GLY A 74 4.67 -0.76 -4.32
C GLY A 74 4.69 -2.28 -4.18
N PHE A 75 3.54 -2.96 -4.07
CA PHE A 75 3.48 -4.40 -3.82
C PHE A 75 4.13 -5.23 -4.92
N HIS A 76 4.01 -4.78 -6.17
CA HIS A 76 4.60 -5.41 -7.35
C HIS A 76 6.12 -5.19 -7.49
N LEU A 77 6.72 -4.29 -6.71
CA LEU A 77 8.16 -4.02 -6.73
C LEU A 77 8.88 -4.95 -5.75
N THR A 78 9.88 -5.70 -6.22
CA THR A 78 10.64 -6.67 -5.39
C THR A 78 11.56 -5.99 -4.38
N ASN A 79 12.01 -4.77 -4.66
CA ASN A 79 12.97 -4.04 -3.83
C ASN A 79 12.32 -3.25 -2.69
N CYS A 80 10.99 -3.31 -2.55
CA CYS A 80 10.24 -2.46 -1.64
C CYS A 80 9.51 -3.28 -0.56
N VAL A 81 9.64 -2.82 0.69
CA VAL A 81 8.83 -3.30 1.82
C VAL A 81 7.49 -2.57 1.83
N ASN A 82 6.41 -3.33 1.91
CA ASN A 82 5.04 -2.84 1.85
C ASN A 82 4.42 -2.86 3.25
N VAL A 83 3.92 -1.72 3.71
CA VAL A 83 3.39 -1.58 5.08
C VAL A 83 1.92 -1.17 5.05
N ILE A 84 1.09 -1.90 5.80
CA ILE A 84 -0.27 -1.49 6.15
C ILE A 84 -0.25 -0.93 7.57
N GLY A 85 -0.43 0.38 7.69
CA GLY A 85 -0.38 1.12 8.95
C GLY A 85 -1.57 0.89 9.86
N ASN A 86 -1.46 1.37 11.10
CA ASN A 86 -2.49 1.21 12.15
C ASN A 86 -3.78 2.01 11.88
N GLY A 87 -3.72 3.05 11.06
CA GLY A 87 -4.91 3.82 10.66
C GLY A 87 -5.75 3.13 9.58
N CYS A 88 -5.28 1.99 9.06
CA CYS A 88 -6.05 1.23 8.07
C CYS A 88 -7.11 0.34 8.71
N VAL A 89 -8.18 0.12 7.95
CA VAL A 89 -9.21 -0.88 8.24
C VAL A 89 -9.09 -2.01 7.21
N ILE A 90 -9.04 -3.26 7.66
CA ILE A 90 -8.69 -4.43 6.84
C ILE A 90 -9.84 -5.42 6.81
N ASN A 91 -10.36 -5.72 5.62
CA ASN A 91 -11.20 -6.89 5.40
C ASN A 91 -10.28 -8.08 5.02
N LEU A 92 -10.21 -9.09 5.87
CA LEU A 92 -9.29 -10.23 5.67
C LEU A 92 -9.62 -11.05 4.41
N PRO A 93 -10.88 -11.47 4.16
CA PRO A 93 -11.23 -12.19 2.93
C PRO A 93 -10.77 -11.47 1.66
N GLU A 94 -11.10 -10.18 1.54
CA GLU A 94 -10.74 -9.40 0.36
C GLU A 94 -9.23 -9.17 0.23
N LEU A 95 -8.51 -8.96 1.34
CA LEU A 95 -7.05 -8.86 1.33
C LEU A 95 -6.43 -10.15 0.78
N PHE A 96 -6.88 -11.32 1.23
CA PHE A 96 -6.37 -12.60 0.74
C PHE A 96 -6.77 -12.88 -0.71
N GLU A 97 -7.97 -12.48 -1.13
CA GLU A 97 -8.35 -12.55 -2.56
C GLU A 97 -7.48 -11.67 -3.43
N GLU A 98 -7.17 -10.46 -2.97
CA GLU A 98 -6.26 -9.54 -3.64
C GLU A 98 -4.86 -10.14 -3.76
N ILE A 99 -4.31 -10.67 -2.67
CA ILE A 99 -2.99 -11.33 -2.66
C ILE A 99 -2.97 -12.51 -3.63
N LYS A 100 -3.99 -13.38 -3.62
CA LYS A 100 -4.07 -14.52 -4.55
C LYS A 100 -4.08 -14.08 -6.02
N LYS A 101 -4.74 -12.96 -6.34
CA LYS A 101 -4.68 -12.37 -7.69
C LYS A 101 -3.26 -11.90 -8.01
N GLN A 102 -2.56 -11.26 -7.07
CA GLN A 102 -1.17 -10.86 -7.27
C GLN A 102 -0.22 -12.05 -7.47
N GLU A 103 -0.44 -13.15 -6.75
CA GLU A 103 0.31 -14.41 -6.94
C GLU A 103 0.13 -14.97 -8.35
N SER A 104 -1.08 -14.87 -8.92
CA SER A 104 -1.34 -15.29 -10.31
C SER A 104 -0.55 -14.48 -11.35
N TYR A 105 -0.10 -13.28 -11.00
CA TYR A 105 0.77 -12.43 -11.81
C TYR A 105 2.26 -12.65 -11.56
N GLY A 106 2.63 -13.65 -10.75
CA GLY A 106 4.02 -14.04 -10.47
C GLY A 106 4.64 -13.43 -9.22
N ILE A 107 3.89 -12.67 -8.42
CA ILE A 107 4.39 -12.08 -7.17
C ILE A 107 4.29 -13.12 -6.05
N THR A 108 5.38 -13.85 -5.79
CA THR A 108 5.40 -14.99 -4.84
C THR A 108 6.16 -14.70 -3.54
N ASP A 109 6.99 -13.66 -3.53
CA ASP A 109 7.86 -13.28 -2.41
C ASP A 109 7.18 -12.30 -1.42
N TRP A 110 5.88 -12.04 -1.60
CA TRP A 110 5.15 -11.01 -0.87
C TRP A 110 5.16 -11.20 0.65
N SER A 111 5.16 -12.44 1.13
CA SER A 111 5.09 -12.75 2.57
C SER A 111 6.29 -12.22 3.36
N GLN A 112 7.44 -12.01 2.70
CA GLN A 112 8.65 -11.45 3.31
C GLN A 112 8.67 -9.92 3.29
N ARG A 113 7.83 -9.30 2.45
CA ARG A 113 7.84 -7.85 2.19
C ARG A 113 6.58 -7.15 2.69
N LEU A 114 5.50 -7.87 2.98
CA LEU A 114 4.25 -7.29 3.49
C LEU A 114 4.25 -7.30 5.02
N LEU A 115 4.21 -6.11 5.61
CA LEU A 115 4.06 -5.91 7.05
C LEU A 115 2.69 -5.30 7.34
N ILE A 116 1.96 -5.92 8.26
CA ILE A 116 0.65 -5.44 8.71
C ILE A 116 0.76 -5.02 10.16
N SER A 117 0.37 -3.78 10.46
CA SER A 117 0.31 -3.31 11.85
C SER A 117 -0.67 -4.15 12.66
N ASN A 118 -0.22 -4.66 13.81
CA ASN A 118 -1.07 -5.38 14.75
C ASN A 118 -2.16 -4.51 15.40
N ARG A 119 -2.16 -3.20 15.15
CA ARG A 119 -3.15 -2.23 15.63
C ARG A 119 -4.13 -1.79 14.53
N ALA A 120 -4.03 -2.34 13.32
CA ALA A 120 -5.01 -2.11 12.27
C ALA A 120 -6.36 -2.75 12.65
N HIS A 121 -7.46 -2.06 12.37
CA HIS A 121 -8.79 -2.54 12.71
C HIS A 121 -9.30 -3.52 11.64
N LEU A 122 -10.14 -4.48 12.04
CA LEU A 122 -10.72 -5.46 11.11
C LEU A 122 -12.13 -5.06 10.70
N VAL A 123 -12.40 -5.10 9.40
CA VAL A 123 -13.74 -4.95 8.82
C VAL A 123 -14.31 -6.34 8.56
N PHE A 124 -15.17 -6.78 9.46
CA PHE A 124 -15.99 -7.97 9.28
C PHE A 124 -17.16 -7.76 8.32
N GLU A 125 -17.75 -8.86 7.85
CA GLU A 125 -18.85 -8.83 6.89
C GLU A 125 -20.11 -8.14 7.42
N PHE A 126 -20.43 -8.33 8.71
CA PHE A 126 -21.56 -7.64 9.34
C PHE A 126 -21.42 -6.11 9.32
N HIS A 127 -20.20 -5.55 9.29
CA HIS A 127 -20.05 -4.09 9.18
C HIS A 127 -20.55 -3.61 7.81
N LYS A 128 -20.34 -4.38 6.75
CA LYS A 128 -20.84 -4.06 5.41
C LYS A 128 -22.36 -4.22 5.33
N GLU A 129 -22.90 -5.27 5.94
CA GLU A 129 -24.35 -5.48 6.01
C GLU A 129 -25.05 -4.31 6.72
N VAL A 130 -24.50 -3.88 7.86
CA VAL A 130 -25.00 -2.71 8.59
C VAL A 130 -24.91 -1.44 7.76
N ASP A 131 -23.81 -1.21 7.05
CA ASP A 131 -23.64 -0.06 6.16
C ASP A 131 -24.72 -0.01 5.06
N ILE A 132 -24.98 -1.15 4.41
CA ILE A 132 -26.03 -1.30 3.39
C ILE A 132 -27.42 -1.03 3.99
N LEU A 133 -27.69 -1.51 5.21
CA LEU A 133 -28.98 -1.30 5.88
C LEU A 133 -29.18 0.18 6.23
N ILE A 134 -28.16 0.86 6.73
CA ILE A 134 -28.22 2.29 7.05
C ILE A 134 -28.54 3.11 5.81
N GLU A 135 -27.90 2.81 4.67
CA GLU A 135 -28.13 3.55 3.43
C GLU A 135 -29.56 3.34 2.91
N LYS A 136 -30.08 2.11 2.95
CA LYS A 136 -31.49 1.83 2.59
C LYS A 136 -32.48 2.63 3.44
N CYS A 137 -32.24 2.74 4.76
CA CYS A 137 -33.11 3.53 5.64
C CYS A 137 -33.05 5.04 5.37
N ARG A 138 -31.98 5.55 4.74
CA ARG A 138 -31.89 6.96 4.34
C ARG A 138 -32.73 7.27 3.12
N ASP A 139 -32.73 6.39 2.12
CA ASP A 139 -33.48 6.56 0.87
C ASP A 139 -35.01 6.45 1.06
N GLU A 140 -35.46 5.90 2.19
CA GLU A 140 -36.88 5.78 2.54
C GLU A 140 -37.50 7.05 3.15
N ASN A 141 -36.72 8.13 3.33
CA ASN A 141 -37.19 9.45 3.84
C ASN A 141 -37.12 10.55 2.77
#